data_AF-Q1GH23-F1
#
_entry.id   AF-Q1GH23-F1
#
_cell.length_a   1.000
_cell.length_b   1.000
_cell.length_c   1.000
_cell.angle_alpha   90.00
_cell.angle_beta   90.00
_cell.angle_gamma   90.00
#
_symmetry.space_group_name_H-M   'P 1'
#
loop_
_entity.id
_entity.type
_entity.pdbx_description
1 polymer ?
#
loop_
_entity_poly.entity_id
_entity_poly.type
_entity_poly.pdbx_seq_one_letter_code
_entity_poly.pdbx_strand_id
1 'polypeptide(L)'
;MGVVEDLKHEVANLRKLLDQAQRSGQRKASASVPALYQPDLPAVVRYPLAEFAAGRGRNVPLPESVQEIAEVIGRRNAVRLVEGTRATGARKWRRQLYVPGSIPEDHRIATMIGIEAAQKLSHSHANCILELPSCHGLRKAYMADHALRQWDAGASIAEIAQEMGVEIKTAQGLLDQGEYWRKRLG
;
A
#
# COMPACT_ATOMS: atom_id res chain seq x y z
N MET A 1 44.02 3.11 -56.97
CA MET A 1 43.39 2.33 -55.89
C MET A 1 43.76 3.01 -54.59
N GLY A 2 42.89 3.83 -54.02
CA GLY A 2 43.23 4.63 -52.83
C GLY A 2 41.99 5.19 -52.15
N VAL A 3 41.07 5.76 -52.94
CA VAL A 3 39.84 6.38 -52.40
C VAL A 3 38.92 5.38 -51.67
N VAL A 4 38.78 4.15 -52.19
CA VAL A 4 37.92 3.12 -51.58
C VAL A 4 38.56 2.52 -50.32
N GLU A 5 39.89 2.46 -50.26
CA GLU A 5 40.60 1.97 -49.07
C GLU A 5 40.64 3.04 -47.97
N ASP A 6 40.78 4.31 -48.34
CA ASP A 6 40.67 5.45 -47.42
C ASP A 6 39.27 5.53 -46.81
N LEU A 7 38.21 5.39 -47.63
CA LEU A 7 36.82 5.34 -47.16
C LEU A 7 36.57 4.17 -46.18
N LYS A 8 37.18 3.01 -46.42
CA LYS A 8 37.07 1.86 -45.51
C LYS A 8 37.77 2.12 -44.17
N HIS A 9 38.93 2.78 -44.19
CA HIS A 9 39.64 3.19 -42.98
C HIS A 9 38.85 4.24 -42.19
N GLU A 10 38.23 5.19 -42.90
CA GLU A 10 37.43 6.24 -42.28
C GLU A 10 36.16 5.68 -41.64
N VAL A 11 35.45 4.78 -42.31
CA VAL A 11 34.28 4.08 -41.73
C VAL A 11 34.69 3.23 -40.51
N ALA A 12 35.86 2.58 -40.55
CA ALA A 12 36.36 1.82 -39.41
C ALA A 12 36.69 2.72 -38.20
N ASN A 13 37.27 3.90 -38.45
CA ASN A 13 37.52 4.89 -37.40
C ASN A 13 36.23 5.47 -36.83
N LEU A 14 35.26 5.80 -37.68
CA LEU A 14 33.94 6.29 -37.23
C LEU A 14 33.22 5.26 -36.36
N ARG A 15 33.27 3.96 -36.71
CA ARG A 15 32.70 2.90 -35.87
C ARG A 15 33.40 2.78 -34.53
N LYS A 16 34.73 2.88 -34.49
CA LYS A 16 35.49 2.87 -33.22
C LYS A 16 35.14 4.07 -32.33
N LEU A 17 34.98 5.26 -32.92
CA LEU A 17 34.57 6.46 -32.19
C LEU A 17 33.14 6.33 -31.64
N LEU A 18 32.25 5.70 -32.40
CA LEU A 18 30.86 5.45 -31.98
C LEU A 18 30.81 4.43 -30.83
N ASP A 19 31.59 3.35 -30.89
CA ASP A 19 31.74 2.39 -29.79
C ASP A 19 32.35 3.04 -28.53
N GLN A 20 33.35 3.92 -28.70
CA GLN A 20 33.95 4.65 -27.59
C GLN A 20 32.95 5.64 -26.96
N ALA A 21 32.14 6.33 -27.78
CA ALA A 21 31.09 7.23 -27.31
C ALA A 21 29.97 6.47 -26.57
N GLN A 22 29.58 5.29 -27.05
CA GLN A 22 28.61 4.43 -26.35
C GLN A 22 29.15 3.92 -25.02
N ARG A 23 30.43 3.58 -24.95
CA ARG A 23 31.09 3.14 -23.70
C ARG A 23 31.32 4.29 -22.71
N SER A 24 31.59 5.51 -23.18
CA SER A 24 31.72 6.69 -22.32
C SER A 24 30.36 7.23 -21.83
N GLY A 25 29.27 6.92 -22.53
CA GLY A 25 27.89 7.15 -22.10
C GLY A 25 27.35 6.16 -21.07
N GLN A 26 27.97 4.97 -20.93
CA GLN A 26 27.65 4.01 -19.86
C GLN A 26 28.37 4.37 -18.55
N ARG A 27 28.08 5.56 -18.02
CA ARG A 27 28.22 5.77 -16.59
C ARG A 27 27.26 4.81 -15.90
N LYS A 28 27.83 3.94 -15.05
CA LYS A 28 27.15 3.15 -14.01
C LYS A 28 25.88 3.88 -13.59
N ALA A 29 24.71 3.27 -13.79
CA ALA A 29 23.44 3.83 -13.31
C ALA A 29 23.62 4.14 -11.82
N SER A 30 23.85 5.40 -11.53
CA SER A 30 23.78 5.91 -10.17
C SER A 30 22.33 5.71 -9.78
N ALA A 31 22.14 4.99 -8.69
CA ALA A 31 20.86 4.88 -8.06
C ALA A 31 20.27 6.29 -7.84
N SER A 32 18.96 6.37 -7.98
CA SER A 32 18.09 7.55 -7.85
C SER A 32 18.29 8.65 -8.89
N VAL A 33 17.49 8.57 -9.95
CA VAL A 33 16.80 9.75 -10.49
C VAL A 33 16.20 10.47 -9.26
N PRO A 34 16.55 11.74 -8.98
CA PRO A 34 15.85 12.50 -7.95
C PRO A 34 14.38 12.49 -8.35
N ALA A 35 13.51 12.08 -7.43
CA ALA A 35 12.08 11.93 -7.68
C ALA A 35 11.60 13.11 -8.53
N LEU A 36 11.34 12.84 -9.81
CA LEU A 36 10.64 13.78 -10.67
C LEU A 36 9.38 14.13 -9.88
N TYR A 37 9.28 15.40 -9.54
CA TYR A 37 8.10 16.03 -8.97
C TYR A 37 6.88 15.46 -9.73
N GLN A 38 6.20 14.50 -9.09
CA GLN A 38 4.90 14.04 -9.56
C GLN A 38 3.96 15.19 -9.21
N PRO A 39 3.46 15.94 -10.20
CA PRO A 39 2.50 16.99 -9.94
C PRO A 39 1.29 16.35 -9.26
N ASP A 40 0.90 16.91 -8.10
CA ASP A 40 -0.28 16.59 -7.29
C ASP A 40 -1.14 15.44 -7.84
N LEU A 41 -0.71 14.21 -7.57
CA LEU A 41 -1.64 13.10 -7.55
C LEU A 41 -2.62 13.40 -6.41
N PRO A 42 -3.95 13.38 -6.65
CA PRO A 42 -4.91 13.64 -5.59
C PRO A 42 -4.57 12.74 -4.42
N ALA A 43 -4.43 13.34 -3.23
CA ALA A 43 -3.95 12.72 -2.01
C ALA A 43 -4.38 11.25 -1.96
N VAL A 44 -3.46 10.36 -2.40
CA VAL A 44 -3.75 8.94 -2.64
C VAL A 44 -4.53 8.48 -1.44
N VAL A 45 -5.81 8.16 -1.65
CA VAL A 45 -6.82 7.91 -0.60
C VAL A 45 -6.09 7.30 0.57
N ARG A 46 -5.83 8.09 1.63
CA ARG A 46 -5.29 7.54 2.88
C ARG A 46 -6.41 6.68 3.38
N TYR A 47 -6.42 5.43 2.94
CA TYR A 47 -7.48 4.46 3.16
C TYR A 47 -7.78 4.52 4.65
N PRO A 48 -8.92 5.10 5.08
CA PRO A 48 -9.24 5.14 6.48
C PRO A 48 -9.78 3.75 6.83
N LEU A 49 -8.95 2.69 6.70
CA LEU A 49 -9.41 1.32 6.85
C LEU A 49 -9.97 1.12 8.25
N ALA A 50 -9.41 1.80 9.25
CA ALA A 50 -9.98 1.87 10.59
C ALA A 50 -11.44 2.35 10.61
N GLU A 51 -11.75 3.46 9.93
CA GLU A 51 -13.11 4.00 9.88
C GLU A 51 -14.03 3.13 9.04
N PHE A 52 -13.52 2.62 7.92
CA PHE A 52 -14.26 1.69 7.08
C PHE A 52 -14.60 0.41 7.84
N ALA A 53 -13.65 -0.14 8.61
CA ALA A 53 -13.87 -1.31 9.44
C ALA A 53 -14.94 -1.09 10.50
N ALA A 54 -15.04 0.14 11.04
CA ALA A 54 -16.07 0.51 12.01
C ALA A 54 -17.46 0.68 11.35
N GLY A 55 -17.50 1.17 10.11
CA GLY A 55 -18.71 1.39 9.33
C GLY A 55 -19.06 0.21 8.41
N ARG A 56 -19.07 0.46 7.10
CA ARG A 56 -19.51 -0.52 6.09
C ARG A 56 -18.69 -1.80 6.03
N GLY A 57 -17.41 -1.72 6.36
CA GLY A 57 -16.49 -2.85 6.44
C GLY A 57 -16.65 -3.70 7.70
N ARG A 58 -17.70 -3.50 8.51
CA ARG A 58 -17.90 -4.22 9.78
C ARG A 58 -18.00 -5.74 9.63
N ASN A 59 -18.62 -6.23 8.56
CA ASN A 59 -18.78 -7.68 8.33
C ASN A 59 -17.67 -8.26 7.44
N VAL A 60 -16.67 -7.47 7.04
CA VAL A 60 -15.54 -7.99 6.28
C VAL A 60 -14.66 -8.81 7.23
N PRO A 61 -14.30 -10.06 6.94
CA PRO A 61 -13.50 -10.85 7.86
C PRO A 61 -12.12 -10.18 8.09
N LEU A 62 -11.71 -10.13 9.36
CA LEU A 62 -10.34 -9.77 9.75
C LEU A 62 -9.50 -11.05 9.88
N PRO A 63 -8.17 -10.94 9.78
CA PRO A 63 -7.29 -12.02 10.23
C PRO A 63 -7.58 -12.38 11.68
N GLU A 64 -7.49 -13.67 12.02
CA GLU A 64 -7.83 -14.23 13.33
C GLU A 64 -7.21 -13.44 14.50
N SER A 65 -5.89 -13.24 14.49
CA SER A 65 -5.20 -12.49 15.56
C SER A 65 -5.66 -11.03 15.67
N VAL A 66 -6.08 -10.40 14.56
CA VAL A 66 -6.59 -9.02 14.57
C VAL A 66 -8.04 -9.01 15.05
N GLN A 67 -8.81 -10.06 14.79
CA GLN A 67 -10.18 -10.24 15.28
C GLN A 67 -10.20 -10.39 16.80
N GLU A 68 -9.30 -11.20 17.38
CA GLU A 68 -9.14 -11.32 18.84
C GLU A 68 -8.81 -9.97 19.49
N ILE A 69 -7.89 -9.20 18.90
CA ILE A 69 -7.58 -7.85 19.37
C ILE A 69 -8.81 -6.93 19.24
N ALA A 70 -9.56 -7.04 18.14
CA ALA A 70 -10.77 -6.25 17.91
C ALA A 70 -11.87 -6.51 18.95
N GLU A 71 -11.95 -7.71 19.52
CA GLU A 71 -12.87 -8.05 20.61
C GLU A 71 -12.52 -7.32 21.90
N VAL A 72 -11.23 -7.02 22.14
CA VAL A 72 -10.76 -6.29 23.33
C VAL A 72 -10.90 -4.78 23.16
N ILE A 73 -10.30 -4.23 22.09
CA ILE A 73 -10.13 -2.77 21.94
C ILE A 73 -11.09 -2.14 20.95
N GLY A 74 -11.97 -2.95 20.36
CA GLY A 74 -12.85 -2.54 19.28
C GLY A 74 -12.17 -2.61 17.91
N ARG A 75 -12.99 -2.93 16.90
CA ARG A 75 -12.59 -3.16 15.52
C ARG A 75 -11.82 -2.00 14.88
N ARG A 76 -12.30 -0.77 15.07
CA ARG A 76 -11.65 0.46 14.57
C ARG A 76 -10.21 0.56 15.06
N ASN A 77 -10.02 0.34 16.36
CA ASN A 77 -8.73 0.49 17.02
C ASN A 77 -7.78 -0.64 16.64
N ALA A 78 -8.27 -1.89 16.54
CA ALA A 78 -7.46 -3.02 16.07
C ALA A 78 -6.91 -2.77 14.65
N VAL A 79 -7.76 -2.31 13.72
CA VAL A 79 -7.30 -1.99 12.36
C VAL A 79 -6.37 -0.79 12.36
N ARG A 80 -6.64 0.26 13.15
CA ARG A 80 -5.74 1.41 13.30
C ARG A 80 -4.36 0.99 13.85
N LEU A 81 -4.32 0.02 14.75
CA LEU A 81 -3.08 -0.56 15.27
C LEU A 81 -2.28 -1.26 14.16
N VAL A 82 -2.95 -2.05 13.31
CA VAL A 82 -2.32 -2.70 12.14
C VAL A 82 -1.76 -1.69 11.16
N GLU A 83 -2.52 -0.63 10.84
CA GLU A 83 -2.09 0.43 9.92
C GLU A 83 -0.96 1.28 10.48
N GLY A 84 -1.02 1.60 11.77
CA GLY A 84 -0.02 2.39 12.47
C GLY A 84 1.28 1.63 12.72
N THR A 85 1.26 0.29 12.74
CA THR A 85 2.44 -0.53 13.03
C THR A 85 3.32 -0.71 11.78
N ARG A 86 4.60 -0.38 11.94
CA ARG A 86 5.61 -0.54 10.90
C ARG A 86 5.93 -2.02 10.69
N ALA A 87 6.40 -2.35 9.49
CA ALA A 87 6.90 -3.69 9.22
C ALA A 87 8.13 -3.99 10.09
N THR A 88 8.25 -5.24 10.53
CA THR A 88 9.29 -5.72 11.43
C THR A 88 10.17 -6.77 10.71
N GLY A 89 11.49 -6.61 10.81
CA GLY A 89 12.47 -7.54 10.24
C GLY A 89 12.62 -7.45 8.72
N ALA A 90 13.20 -8.49 8.11
CA ALA A 90 13.51 -8.52 6.68
C ALA A 90 12.26 -8.64 5.77
N ARG A 91 11.13 -9.11 6.31
CA ARG A 91 9.91 -9.36 5.53
C ARG A 91 8.97 -8.16 5.63
N LYS A 92 8.79 -7.46 4.51
CA LYS A 92 7.94 -6.24 4.42
C LYS A 92 6.49 -6.42 4.87
N TRP A 93 5.98 -7.66 4.88
CA TRP A 93 4.60 -7.96 5.27
C TRP A 93 4.43 -8.29 6.76
N ARG A 94 5.51 -8.59 7.49
CA ARG A 94 5.45 -8.97 8.90
C ARG A 94 5.38 -7.72 9.75
N ARG A 95 4.47 -7.69 10.72
CA ARG A 95 4.34 -6.59 11.69
C ARG A 95 4.16 -7.20 13.06
N GLN A 96 5.02 -6.81 13.98
CA GLN A 96 4.95 -7.23 15.38
C GLN A 96 4.90 -6.01 16.27
N LEU A 97 4.08 -6.08 17.32
CA LEU A 97 3.96 -5.02 18.31
C LEU A 97 4.12 -5.61 19.70
N TYR A 98 5.12 -5.14 20.43
CA TYR A 98 5.25 -5.43 21.85
C TYR A 98 4.23 -4.58 22.64
N VAL A 99 3.49 -5.23 23.53
CA VAL A 99 2.52 -4.61 24.43
C VAL A 99 3.09 -4.64 25.85
N PRO A 100 3.48 -3.49 26.44
CA PRO A 100 3.96 -3.46 27.81
C PRO A 100 2.79 -3.66 28.80
N GLY A 101 3.07 -4.17 30.00
CA GLY A 101 2.08 -4.34 31.06
C GLY A 101 1.53 -3.05 31.70
N SER A 102 2.09 -1.89 31.34
CA SER A 102 1.52 -0.58 31.62
C SER A 102 1.82 0.36 30.45
N ILE A 103 0.81 1.10 29.99
CA ILE A 103 0.92 2.02 28.86
C ILE A 103 0.61 3.44 29.35
N PRO A 104 1.60 4.36 29.41
CA PRO A 104 1.34 5.77 29.70
C PRO A 104 0.73 6.49 28.49
N GLU A 105 0.18 7.68 28.73
CA GLU A 105 -0.56 8.47 27.72
C GLU A 105 0.31 8.93 26.54
N ASP A 106 1.60 9.17 26.78
CA ASP A 106 2.60 9.54 25.77
C ASP A 106 3.13 8.35 24.97
N HIS A 107 2.76 7.12 25.33
CA HIS A 107 3.21 5.93 24.64
C HIS A 107 2.62 5.86 23.22
N ARG A 108 3.43 5.41 22.26
CA ARG A 108 3.03 5.29 20.85
C ARG A 108 1.72 4.53 20.63
N ILE A 109 1.45 3.48 21.41
CA ILE A 109 0.18 2.74 21.33
C ILE A 109 -1.00 3.64 21.72
N ALA A 110 -0.89 4.38 22.83
CA ALA A 110 -1.92 5.33 23.25
C ALA A 110 -2.13 6.44 22.22
N THR A 111 -1.06 6.96 21.60
CA THR A 111 -1.18 7.92 20.48
C THR A 111 -1.94 7.34 19.28
N MET A 112 -1.79 6.05 18.99
CA MET A 112 -2.44 5.41 17.83
C MET A 112 -3.92 5.09 18.08
N ILE A 113 -4.29 4.57 19.25
CA ILE A 113 -5.64 4.03 19.49
C ILE A 113 -6.40 4.70 20.64
N GLY A 114 -5.80 5.69 21.29
CA GLY A 114 -6.30 6.32 22.50
C GLY A 114 -5.88 5.57 23.77
N ILE A 115 -5.76 6.31 24.88
CA ILE A 115 -5.28 5.77 26.16
C ILE A 115 -6.20 4.67 26.71
N GLU A 116 -7.51 4.83 26.63
CA GLU A 116 -8.47 3.83 27.13
C GLU A 116 -8.32 2.48 26.41
N ALA A 117 -8.22 2.50 25.08
CA ALA A 117 -8.05 1.30 24.27
C ALA A 117 -6.67 0.67 24.51
N ALA A 118 -5.64 1.50 24.66
CA ALA A 118 -4.30 1.02 24.99
C ALA A 118 -4.25 0.33 26.36
N GLN A 119 -4.91 0.89 27.39
CA GLN A 119 -5.01 0.26 28.70
C GLN A 119 -5.74 -1.09 28.63
N LYS A 120 -6.84 -1.20 27.88
CA LYS A 120 -7.54 -2.49 27.65
C LYS A 120 -6.62 -3.51 26.95
N LEU A 121 -5.84 -3.06 25.97
CA LEU A 121 -4.86 -3.91 25.28
C LEU A 121 -3.78 -4.40 26.25
N SER A 122 -3.24 -3.49 27.06
CA SER A 122 -2.23 -3.81 28.07
C SER A 122 -2.75 -4.80 29.10
N HIS A 123 -3.99 -4.64 29.57
CA HIS A 123 -4.60 -5.55 30.54
C HIS A 123 -4.78 -6.97 30.00
N SER A 124 -5.18 -7.11 28.73
CA SER A 124 -5.44 -8.41 28.11
C SER A 124 -4.18 -9.10 27.55
N HIS A 125 -3.19 -8.34 27.10
CA HIS A 125 -2.02 -8.85 26.38
C HIS A 125 -0.70 -8.30 26.98
N ALA A 126 -0.64 -8.15 28.31
CA ALA A 126 0.53 -7.61 29.01
C ALA A 126 1.80 -8.42 28.72
N ASN A 127 2.90 -7.72 28.41
CA ASN A 127 4.23 -8.28 28.18
C ASN A 127 4.28 -9.31 27.04
N CYS A 128 3.36 -9.19 26.07
CA CYS A 128 3.30 -10.06 24.90
C CYS A 128 3.71 -9.35 23.61
N ILE A 129 4.15 -10.13 22.62
CA ILE A 129 4.34 -9.66 21.24
C ILE A 129 3.13 -10.10 20.43
N LEU A 130 2.40 -9.12 19.91
CA LEU A 130 1.27 -9.34 19.02
C LEU A 130 1.73 -9.40 17.57
N GLU A 131 1.25 -10.40 16.83
CA GLU A 131 1.38 -10.46 15.37
C GLU A 131 0.20 -9.70 14.73
N LEU A 132 0.52 -8.72 13.90
CA LEU A 132 -0.45 -7.80 13.28
C LEU A 132 -0.47 -8.00 11.74
N PRO A 133 -1.02 -9.10 11.24
CA PRO A 133 -1.09 -9.38 9.81
C PRO A 133 -1.88 -8.30 9.07
N SER A 134 -1.55 -8.13 7.79
CA SER A 134 -2.25 -7.18 6.91
C SER A 134 -3.73 -7.52 6.79
N CYS A 135 -4.60 -6.52 6.98
CA CYS A 135 -6.04 -6.63 6.70
C CYS A 135 -6.33 -6.53 5.19
N HIS A 136 -5.74 -7.41 4.39
CA HIS A 136 -5.83 -7.36 2.91
C HIS A 136 -7.27 -7.48 2.40
N GLY A 137 -8.06 -8.38 3.01
CA GLY A 137 -9.48 -8.52 2.68
C GLY A 137 -10.25 -7.22 2.90
N LEU A 138 -10.00 -6.53 4.01
CA LEU A 138 -10.60 -5.24 4.31
C LEU A 138 -10.19 -4.14 3.31
N ARG A 139 -8.91 -4.12 2.90
CA ARG A 139 -8.44 -3.19 1.86
C ARG A 139 -9.13 -3.43 0.52
N LYS A 140 -9.24 -4.68 0.09
CA LYS A 140 -9.97 -5.04 -1.14
C LYS A 140 -11.45 -4.64 -1.05
N ALA A 141 -12.09 -4.93 0.08
CA ALA A 141 -13.47 -4.55 0.31
C ALA A 141 -13.69 -3.04 0.20
N TYR A 142 -12.78 -2.24 0.79
CA TYR A 142 -12.84 -0.79 0.68
C TYR A 142 -12.73 -0.32 -0.78
N MET A 143 -11.76 -0.85 -1.52
CA MET A 143 -11.56 -0.48 -2.92
C MET A 143 -12.78 -0.84 -3.77
N ALA A 144 -13.34 -2.03 -3.56
CA ALA A 144 -14.55 -2.46 -4.26
C ALA A 144 -15.75 -1.60 -3.88
N ASP A 145 -15.94 -1.30 -2.59
CA ASP A 145 -17.00 -0.42 -2.11
C ASP A 145 -16.92 1.01 -2.68
N HIS A 146 -15.70 1.51 -2.90
CA HIS A 146 -15.46 2.79 -3.57
C HIS A 146 -15.80 2.73 -5.06
N ALA A 147 -15.32 1.70 -5.76
CA ALA A 147 -15.59 1.49 -7.18
C ALA A 147 -17.10 1.31 -7.44
N LEU A 148 -17.78 0.51 -6.62
CA LEU A 148 -19.23 0.27 -6.72
C LEU A 148 -20.03 1.55 -6.54
N ARG A 149 -19.67 2.40 -5.59
CA ARG A 149 -20.35 3.69 -5.39
C ARG A 149 -20.24 4.61 -6.60
N GLN A 150 -19.07 4.64 -7.24
CA GLN A 150 -18.89 5.44 -8.45
C GLN A 150 -19.66 4.85 -9.63
N TRP A 151 -19.63 3.53 -9.77
CA TRP A 151 -20.42 2.82 -10.77
C TRP A 151 -21.92 3.07 -10.60
N ASP A 152 -22.43 2.99 -9.37
CA ASP A 152 -23.83 3.25 -9.03
C ASP A 152 -24.21 4.73 -9.23
N ALA A 153 -23.22 5.64 -9.18
CA ALA A 153 -23.37 7.05 -9.56
C ALA A 153 -23.31 7.29 -11.09
N GLY A 154 -23.12 6.24 -11.90
CA GLY A 154 -23.09 6.29 -13.36
C GLY A 154 -21.70 6.48 -13.97
N ALA A 155 -20.62 6.38 -13.19
CA ALA A 155 -19.26 6.49 -13.72
C ALA A 155 -18.88 5.27 -14.58
N SER A 156 -18.18 5.53 -15.67
CA SER A 156 -17.58 4.51 -16.52
C SER A 156 -16.35 3.86 -15.85
N ILE A 157 -15.97 2.67 -16.32
CA ILE A 157 -14.79 1.96 -15.79
C ILE A 157 -13.51 2.79 -15.94
N ALA A 158 -13.40 3.57 -17.03
CA ALA A 158 -12.25 4.45 -17.27
C ALA A 158 -12.18 5.59 -16.24
N GLU A 159 -13.31 6.23 -15.93
CA GLU A 159 -13.39 7.27 -14.90
C GLU A 159 -13.09 6.70 -13.52
N ILE A 160 -13.62 5.51 -13.20
CA ILE A 160 -13.34 4.83 -11.93
C ILE A 160 -11.84 4.53 -11.80
N ALA A 161 -11.21 4.01 -12.86
CA ALA A 161 -9.79 3.71 -12.88
C ALA A 161 -8.94 4.97 -12.66
N GLN A 162 -9.29 6.06 -13.35
CA GLN A 162 -8.62 7.34 -13.24
C GLN A 162 -8.73 7.93 -11.82
N GLU A 163 -9.94 8.00 -11.27
CA GLU A 163 -10.21 8.55 -9.93
C GLU A 163 -9.54 7.73 -8.82
N MET A 164 -9.50 6.41 -8.99
CA MET A 164 -8.82 5.52 -8.03
C MET A 164 -7.31 5.44 -8.23
N GLY A 165 -6.76 5.98 -9.32
CA GLY A 165 -5.34 5.86 -9.66
C GLY A 165 -4.90 4.41 -9.90
N VAL A 166 -5.76 3.59 -10.51
CA VAL A 166 -5.49 2.17 -10.81
C VAL A 166 -5.65 1.88 -12.31
N GLU A 167 -5.14 0.75 -12.77
CA GLU A 167 -5.36 0.31 -14.15
C GLU A 167 -6.84 -0.01 -14.41
N ILE A 168 -7.31 0.22 -15.64
CA ILE A 168 -8.67 -0.12 -16.10
C ILE A 168 -9.04 -1.57 -15.77
N LYS A 169 -8.10 -2.50 -15.98
CA LYS A 169 -8.28 -3.92 -15.64
C LYS A 169 -8.51 -4.15 -14.15
N THR A 170 -7.85 -3.35 -13.30
CA THR A 170 -8.03 -3.44 -11.85
C THR A 170 -9.41 -2.90 -11.44
N ALA A 171 -9.84 -1.77 -12.00
CA ALA A 171 -11.18 -1.23 -11.78
C ALA A 171 -12.26 -2.23 -12.21
N GLN A 172 -12.11 -2.85 -13.38
CA GLN A 172 -12.99 -3.93 -13.84
C GLN A 172 -13.04 -5.08 -12.82
N GLY A 173 -11.88 -5.59 -12.40
CA GLY A 173 -11.82 -6.71 -11.44
C GLY A 173 -12.44 -6.39 -10.07
N LEU A 174 -12.46 -5.12 -9.65
CA LEU A 174 -13.17 -4.68 -8.44
C LEU A 174 -14.69 -4.74 -8.62
N LEU A 175 -15.20 -4.33 -9.79
CA LEU A 175 -16.62 -4.39 -10.14
C LEU A 175 -17.10 -5.82 -10.36
N ASP A 176 -16.26 -6.69 -10.94
CA ASP A 176 -16.56 -8.12 -11.11
C ASP A 176 -16.77 -8.83 -9.76
N GLN A 177 -16.05 -8.39 -8.72
CA GLN A 177 -16.24 -8.85 -7.34
C GLN A 177 -17.35 -8.10 -6.60
N GLY A 178 -18.11 -7.25 -7.30
CA GLY A 178 -19.08 -6.34 -6.74
C GLY A 178 -20.15 -7.05 -5.91
N GLU A 179 -20.76 -8.10 -6.45
CA GLU A 179 -21.78 -8.87 -5.73
C GLU A 179 -21.23 -9.54 -4.46
N TYR A 180 -20.00 -10.05 -4.52
CA TYR A 180 -19.34 -10.67 -3.37
C TYR A 180 -19.17 -9.67 -2.23
N TRP A 181 -18.81 -8.43 -2.56
CA TRP A 181 -18.61 -7.37 -1.58
C TRP A 181 -19.94 -6.75 -1.13
N ARG A 182 -20.91 -6.50 -2.02
CA ARG A 182 -22.23 -5.97 -1.65
C ARG A 182 -22.88 -6.78 -0.53
N LYS A 183 -22.90 -8.12 -0.65
CA LYS A 183 -23.45 -9.02 0.38
C LYS A 183 -22.80 -8.86 1.76
N ARG A 184 -21.56 -8.39 1.83
CA ARG A 184 -20.79 -8.22 3.07
C ARG A 184 -20.81 -6.79 3.59
N LEU A 185 -21.02 -5.81 2.72
CA LEU A 185 -20.99 -4.40 3.07
C LEU A 185 -22.34 -3.90 3.62
N GLY A 186 -23.42 -4.66 3.39
CA GLY A 186 -24.77 -4.35 3.86
C GLY A 186 -25.48 -3.44 2.88
#